data_AF-A0A836RVM6-F1
#
_entry.id   AF-A0A836RVM6-F1
#
_cell.length_a   1.000
_cell.length_b   1.000
_cell.length_c   1.000
_cell.angle_alpha   90.00
_cell.angle_beta   90.00
_cell.angle_gamma   90.00
#
_symmetry.space_group_name_H-M   'P 1'
#
loop_
_entity.id
_entity.type
_entity.pdbx_description
1 polymer ?
#
loop_
_entity_poly.entity_id
_entity_poly.type
_entity_poly.pdbx_seq_one_letter_code
_entity_poly.pdbx_strand_id
1 'polypeptide(L)'
;MANAFPLKYRATPFVALLLLIIALAVLYRSGQKNPFTAKEDLPDQCLACHSDVNDMSGSHANEALGCAVCHLGNPDAADEKNAHAGMVRNPSDLHWVKNTCGRSQCHPVLSHAVQNSIMTSNAGIVASTLYQWDERA
;
A
#
# COMPACT_ATOMS: atom_id res chain seq x y z
N MET A 1 38.37 45.81 27.00
CA MET A 1 39.22 44.65 26.67
C MET A 1 38.36 43.42 26.91
N ALA A 2 37.83 42.83 25.84
CA ALA A 2 37.02 41.62 25.88
C ALA A 2 37.91 40.39 26.16
N ASN A 3 37.28 39.29 26.60
CA ASN A 3 37.74 37.87 26.65
C ASN A 3 37.46 37.29 28.06
N ALA A 4 36.93 36.09 28.27
CA ALA A 4 36.26 35.10 27.44
C ALA A 4 35.60 34.13 28.45
N PHE A 5 34.32 33.79 28.28
CA PHE A 5 33.62 32.81 29.12
C PHE A 5 33.97 31.39 28.64
N PRO A 6 34.61 30.51 29.43
CA PRO A 6 34.87 29.14 28.99
C PRO A 6 33.63 28.28 29.22
N LEU A 7 32.82 28.08 28.18
CA LEU A 7 31.80 27.03 28.15
C LEU A 7 32.50 25.66 28.16
N LYS A 8 32.74 25.09 29.34
CA LYS A 8 33.17 23.69 29.49
C LYS A 8 31.97 22.79 29.26
N TYR A 9 31.69 22.46 28.00
CA TYR A 9 30.71 21.46 27.61
C TYR A 9 31.22 20.07 28.03
N ARG A 10 31.05 19.71 29.32
CA ARG A 10 31.17 18.33 29.78
C ARG A 10 29.93 17.60 29.28
N ALA A 11 30.01 17.03 28.08
CA ALA A 11 29.00 16.07 27.63
C ALA A 11 28.87 14.99 28.71
N THR A 12 27.70 14.91 29.34
CA THR A 12 27.44 13.94 30.40
C THR A 12 27.55 12.53 29.81
N PRO A 13 28.04 11.53 30.56
CA PRO A 13 28.22 10.17 30.05
C PRO A 13 26.94 9.57 29.47
N PHE A 14 25.78 10.06 29.94
CA PHE A 14 24.46 9.73 29.39
C PHE A 14 24.26 10.19 27.94
N VAL A 15 24.75 11.37 27.55
CA VAL A 15 24.65 11.88 26.17
C VAL A 15 25.53 11.04 25.24
N ALA A 16 26.74 10.69 25.69
CA ALA A 16 27.63 9.82 24.91
C ALA A 16 27.06 8.40 24.74
N LEU A 17 26.47 7.82 25.79
CA LEU A 17 25.80 6.52 25.72
C LEU A 17 24.58 6.57 24.79
N LEU A 18 23.78 7.62 24.85
CA LEU A 18 22.60 7.80 24.00
C LEU A 18 23.00 7.92 22.53
N LEU A 19 24.03 8.69 22.22
CA LEU A 19 24.58 8.81 20.87
C LEU A 19 25.16 7.47 20.36
N LEU A 20 25.82 6.70 21.23
CA LEU A 20 26.32 5.37 20.89
C LEU A 20 25.18 4.39 20.58
N ILE A 21 24.10 4.40 21.36
CA ILE A 21 22.92 3.56 21.13
C ILE A 21 22.25 3.94 19.81
N ILE A 22 22.08 5.24 19.54
CA ILE A 22 21.52 5.73 18.26
C ILE A 22 22.43 5.31 17.10
N ALA A 23 23.75 5.47 17.23
CA ALA A 23 24.70 5.04 16.19
C ALA A 23 24.63 3.54 15.94
N LEU A 24 24.59 2.71 16.99
CA LEU A 24 24.43 1.25 16.88
C LEU A 24 23.09 0.87 16.25
N ALA A 25 21.99 1.55 16.59
CA ALA A 25 20.68 1.31 15.99
C ALA A 25 20.66 1.69 14.49
N VAL A 26 21.31 2.79 14.11
CA VAL A 26 21.48 3.20 12.71
C VAL A 26 22.34 2.18 11.95
N LEU A 27 23.45 1.73 12.53
CA LEU A 27 24.33 0.72 11.93
C LEU A 27 23.60 -0.63 11.77
N TYR A 28 22.85 -1.06 12.79
CA TYR A 28 22.05 -2.28 12.73
C TYR A 28 20.97 -2.20 11.63
N ARG A 29 20.27 -1.08 11.50
CA ARG A 29 19.33 -0.83 10.40
C ARG A 29 20.02 -0.81 9.03
N SER A 30 21.20 -0.18 8.93
CA SER A 30 21.96 -0.14 7.67
C SER A 30 22.46 -1.52 7.22
N GLY A 31 22.64 -2.45 8.16
CA GLY A 31 23.01 -3.84 7.90
C GLY A 31 21.85 -4.73 7.43
N GLN A 32 20.61 -4.35 7.71
CA GLN A 32 19.42 -4.95 7.07
C GLN A 32 19.28 -4.39 5.64
N LYS A 33 20.20 -4.77 4.75
CA LYS A 33 20.00 -4.57 3.32
C LYS A 33 19.01 -5.64 2.85
N ASN A 34 17.83 -5.21 2.39
CA ASN A 34 16.94 -6.09 1.65
C ASN A 34 17.71 -6.63 0.44
N PRO A 35 17.60 -7.93 0.12
CA PRO A 35 18.26 -8.50 -1.07
C PRO A 35 17.73 -7.91 -2.38
N PHE A 36 16.63 -7.16 -2.31
CA PHE A 36 15.99 -6.48 -3.42
C PHE A 36 16.32 -5.00 -3.38
N THR A 37 17.19 -4.58 -4.30
CA THR A 37 17.53 -3.18 -4.51
C THR A 37 16.30 -2.45 -5.03
N ALA A 38 15.92 -1.36 -4.36
CA ALA A 38 14.98 -0.38 -4.86
C ALA A 38 15.29 -0.02 -6.32
N LYS A 39 14.28 -0.03 -7.19
CA LYS A 39 14.38 0.46 -8.57
C LYS A 39 13.88 1.90 -8.61
N GLU A 40 14.77 2.82 -8.95
CA GLU A 40 14.49 4.27 -8.95
C GLU A 40 13.49 4.69 -10.04
N ASP A 41 13.41 3.94 -11.15
CA ASP A 41 12.64 4.32 -12.34
C ASP A 41 11.27 3.60 -12.45
N LEU A 42 10.84 2.89 -11.40
CA LEU A 42 9.55 2.21 -11.40
C LEU A 42 8.49 3.00 -10.62
N PRO A 43 7.21 2.89 -11.03
CA PRO A 43 6.09 3.47 -10.26
C PRO A 43 5.93 2.83 -8.86
N ASP A 44 6.47 1.62 -8.65
CA ASP A 44 6.59 0.99 -7.34
C ASP A 44 7.74 -0.01 -7.25
N GLN A 45 8.05 -0.46 -6.02
CA GLN A 45 9.08 -1.45 -5.74
C GLN A 45 8.59 -2.90 -5.82
N CYS A 46 7.32 -3.13 -6.20
CA CYS A 46 6.70 -4.45 -6.17
C CYS A 46 7.42 -5.44 -7.12
N LEU A 47 7.82 -4.95 -8.30
CA LEU A 47 8.54 -5.72 -9.31
C LEU A 47 10.01 -6.02 -8.94
N ALA A 48 10.50 -5.52 -7.81
CA ALA A 48 11.80 -5.95 -7.29
C ALA A 48 11.74 -7.43 -6.87
N CYS A 49 10.63 -7.87 -6.26
CA CYS A 49 10.38 -9.26 -5.86
C CYS A 49 9.49 -10.02 -6.86
N HIS A 50 8.54 -9.34 -7.51
CA HIS A 50 7.53 -9.93 -8.39
C HIS A 50 7.86 -9.77 -9.87
N SER A 51 9.07 -10.13 -10.29
CA SER A 51 9.53 -9.99 -11.69
C SER A 51 8.75 -10.82 -12.70
N ASP A 52 8.09 -11.88 -12.24
CA ASP A 52 7.47 -12.89 -13.10
C ASP A 52 5.96 -12.62 -13.32
N VAL A 53 5.46 -11.50 -12.79
CA VAL A 53 4.07 -11.09 -13.00
C VAL A 53 3.94 -10.44 -14.37
N ASN A 54 3.00 -10.96 -15.16
CA ASN A 54 2.68 -10.41 -16.47
C ASN A 54 2.05 -9.02 -16.37
N ASP A 55 2.26 -8.25 -17.43
CA ASP A 55 1.67 -6.93 -17.57
C ASP A 55 0.12 -6.97 -17.67
N MET A 56 -0.53 -5.98 -17.08
CA MET A 56 -1.99 -5.85 -17.02
C MET A 56 -2.56 -5.14 -18.26
N SER A 57 -2.25 -5.61 -19.46
CA SER A 57 -2.75 -5.07 -20.75
C SER A 57 -2.41 -3.59 -21.00
N GLY A 58 -2.46 -3.16 -22.27
CA GLY A 58 -2.01 -1.81 -22.65
C GLY A 58 -2.73 -0.64 -21.95
N SER A 59 -3.98 -0.80 -21.52
CA SER A 59 -4.71 0.27 -20.80
C SER A 59 -4.41 0.31 -19.30
N HIS A 60 -3.81 -0.73 -18.73
CA HIS A 60 -3.42 -0.79 -17.32
C HIS A 60 -1.98 -1.32 -17.17
N ALA A 61 -1.06 -0.81 -17.99
CA ALA A 61 0.33 -1.25 -17.95
C ALA A 61 0.97 -1.01 -16.56
N ASN A 62 1.67 -2.02 -16.05
CA ASN A 62 2.32 -2.03 -14.74
C ASN A 62 3.38 -0.93 -14.66
N GLU A 63 4.10 -0.65 -15.74
CA GLU A 63 5.12 0.40 -15.80
C GLU A 63 4.52 1.80 -15.73
N ALA A 64 3.23 1.96 -16.06
CA ALA A 64 2.52 3.23 -16.04
C ALA A 64 1.75 3.46 -14.74
N LEU A 65 1.08 2.43 -14.21
CA LEU A 65 0.23 2.55 -13.02
C LEU A 65 0.89 2.08 -11.72
N GLY A 66 1.80 1.10 -11.80
CA GLY A 66 2.24 0.35 -10.64
C GLY A 66 1.18 -0.61 -10.10
N CYS A 67 1.63 -1.62 -9.36
CA CYS A 67 0.81 -2.63 -8.70
C CYS A 67 -0.02 -2.04 -7.55
N ALA A 68 0.56 -1.12 -6.76
CA ALA A 68 -0.07 -0.56 -5.55
C ALA A 68 -1.34 0.27 -5.84
N VAL A 69 -1.52 0.74 -7.07
CA VAL A 69 -2.77 1.41 -7.48
C VAL A 69 -3.97 0.47 -7.37
N CYS A 70 -3.80 -0.81 -7.66
CA CYS A 70 -4.85 -1.82 -7.54
C CYS A 70 -4.73 -2.57 -6.21
N HIS A 71 -3.54 -3.08 -5.91
CA HIS A 71 -3.29 -3.95 -4.76
C HIS A 71 -3.14 -3.19 -3.44
N LEU A 72 -3.14 -1.85 -3.43
CA LEU A 72 -2.83 -1.04 -2.24
C LEU A 72 -1.43 -1.38 -1.69
N GLY A 73 -1.22 -1.22 -0.39
CA GLY A 73 0.08 -1.41 0.23
C GLY A 73 0.97 -0.17 0.15
N ASN A 74 2.24 -0.36 0.48
CA ASN A 74 3.25 0.69 0.41
C ASN A 74 4.13 0.49 -0.84
N PRO A 75 3.99 1.34 -1.87
CA PRO A 75 4.75 1.19 -3.12
C PRO A 75 6.25 1.44 -2.93
N ASP A 76 6.65 2.18 -1.89
CA ASP A 76 8.04 2.64 -1.70
C ASP A 76 8.88 1.65 -0.88
N ALA A 77 8.24 0.68 -0.23
CA ALA A 77 8.93 -0.28 0.61
C ALA A 77 9.50 -1.46 -0.21
N ALA A 78 10.75 -1.81 0.07
CA ALA A 78 11.44 -2.93 -0.58
C ALA A 78 11.50 -4.21 0.30
N ASP A 79 10.92 -4.18 1.51
CA ASP A 79 10.74 -5.36 2.35
C ASP A 79 9.27 -5.81 2.35
N GLU A 80 9.08 -7.12 2.37
CA GLU A 80 7.76 -7.77 2.28
C GLU A 80 6.76 -7.21 3.31
N LYS A 81 7.19 -7.07 4.57
CA LYS A 81 6.29 -6.67 5.66
C LYS A 81 5.76 -5.27 5.45
N ASN A 82 6.63 -4.31 5.13
CA ASN A 82 6.23 -2.92 4.96
C ASN A 82 5.53 -2.71 3.61
N ALA A 83 5.97 -3.37 2.54
CA ALA A 83 5.34 -3.30 1.23
C ALA A 83 3.89 -3.82 1.26
N HIS A 84 3.67 -4.97 1.91
CA HIS A 84 2.35 -5.58 2.00
C HIS A 84 1.45 -4.98 3.09
N ALA A 85 1.94 -4.00 3.88
CA ALA A 85 1.16 -3.37 4.93
C ALA A 85 -0.06 -2.64 4.34
N GLY A 86 -1.27 -3.17 4.58
CA GLY A 86 -2.51 -2.62 4.01
C GLY A 86 -2.79 -3.04 2.57
N MET A 87 -2.05 -4.02 2.03
CA MET A 87 -2.28 -4.58 0.70
C MET A 87 -3.56 -5.43 0.66
N VAL A 88 -4.28 -5.38 -0.46
CA VAL A 88 -5.42 -6.24 -0.77
C VAL A 88 -5.02 -7.26 -1.83
N ARG A 89 -5.25 -8.54 -1.53
CA ARG A 89 -4.88 -9.63 -2.44
C ARG A 89 -5.76 -9.67 -3.68
N ASN A 90 -7.05 -9.36 -3.52
CA ASN A 90 -8.02 -9.30 -4.61
C ASN A 90 -8.57 -7.87 -4.76
N PRO A 91 -8.07 -7.08 -5.70
CA PRO A 91 -8.54 -5.72 -5.92
C PRO A 91 -9.92 -5.65 -6.62
N SER A 92 -10.39 -6.77 -7.17
CA SER A 92 -11.72 -6.88 -7.83
C SER A 92 -12.85 -7.18 -6.85
N ASP A 93 -12.53 -7.49 -5.59
CA ASP A 93 -13.53 -7.69 -4.56
C ASP A 93 -14.33 -6.40 -4.35
N LEU A 94 -15.66 -6.50 -4.38
CA LEU A 94 -16.56 -5.35 -4.26
C LEU A 94 -16.42 -4.62 -2.91
N HIS A 95 -15.89 -5.26 -1.86
CA HIS A 95 -15.54 -4.56 -0.63
C HIS A 95 -14.44 -3.52 -0.82
N TRP A 96 -13.50 -3.78 -1.75
CA TRP A 96 -12.36 -2.92 -2.01
C TRP A 96 -12.50 -2.09 -3.28
N VAL A 97 -13.45 -2.42 -4.16
CA VAL A 97 -13.58 -1.82 -5.51
C VAL A 97 -13.62 -0.29 -5.50
N LYS A 98 -14.23 0.33 -4.49
CA LYS A 98 -14.25 1.80 -4.34
C LYS A 98 -12.86 2.39 -4.13
N ASN A 99 -11.98 1.65 -3.47
CA ASN A 99 -10.60 2.03 -3.16
C ASN A 99 -9.60 1.54 -4.21
N THR A 100 -10.04 0.81 -5.24
CA THR A 100 -9.20 0.29 -6.34
C THR A 100 -9.69 0.86 -7.66
N CYS A 101 -10.56 0.16 -8.38
CA CYS A 101 -11.11 0.58 -9.67
C CYS A 101 -11.97 1.85 -9.58
N GLY A 102 -12.60 2.09 -8.43
CA GLY A 102 -13.58 3.16 -8.19
C GLY A 102 -13.00 4.45 -7.62
N ARG A 103 -11.67 4.60 -7.60
CA ARG A 103 -11.02 5.87 -7.22
C ARG A 103 -11.45 7.00 -8.16
N SER A 104 -11.35 8.24 -7.70
CA SER A 104 -11.81 9.42 -8.44
C SER A 104 -11.20 9.59 -9.84
N GLN A 105 -9.96 9.12 -10.05
CA GLN A 105 -9.25 9.21 -11.34
C GLN A 105 -9.35 7.94 -12.20
N CYS A 106 -10.13 6.94 -11.75
CA CYS A 106 -10.28 5.67 -12.43
C CYS A 106 -11.71 5.54 -12.97
N HIS A 107 -12.50 4.62 -12.42
CA HIS A 107 -13.85 4.32 -12.86
C HIS A 107 -14.89 4.42 -11.73
N PRO A 108 -15.01 5.58 -11.04
CA PRO A 108 -15.86 5.72 -9.86
C PRO A 108 -17.35 5.46 -10.17
N VAL A 109 -17.81 5.90 -11.33
CA VAL A 109 -19.20 5.70 -11.79
C VAL A 109 -19.49 4.23 -12.07
N LEU A 110 -18.58 3.55 -12.79
CA LEU A 110 -18.77 2.14 -13.15
C LEU A 110 -18.70 1.24 -11.91
N SER A 111 -17.72 1.45 -11.03
CA SER A 111 -17.61 0.70 -9.78
C SER A 111 -18.86 0.86 -8.91
N HIS A 112 -19.40 2.08 -8.82
CA HIS A 112 -20.66 2.32 -8.13
C HIS A 112 -21.84 1.57 -8.78
N ALA A 113 -21.94 1.58 -10.11
CA ALA A 113 -23.00 0.88 -10.83
C ALA A 113 -22.94 -0.65 -10.62
N VAL A 114 -21.75 -1.25 -10.72
CA VAL A 114 -21.55 -2.70 -10.50
C VAL A 114 -21.92 -3.09 -9.07
N GLN A 115 -21.47 -2.33 -8.07
CA GLN A 115 -21.74 -2.61 -6.67
C GLN A 115 -23.24 -2.57 -6.32
N ASN A 116 -24.01 -1.76 -7.05
CA ASN A 116 -25.47 -1.63 -6.86
C ASN A 116 -26.29 -2.41 -7.91
N SER A 117 -25.67 -3.31 -8.66
CA SER A 117 -26.37 -4.06 -9.71
C SER A 117 -27.29 -5.15 -9.14
N ILE A 118 -28.26 -5.59 -9.95
CA ILE A 118 -29.14 -6.73 -9.62
C ILE A 118 -28.37 -8.04 -9.45
N MET A 119 -27.22 -8.17 -10.12
CA MET A 119 -26.35 -9.34 -10.02
C MET A 119 -25.58 -9.36 -8.70
N THR A 120 -25.16 -8.19 -8.21
CA THR A 120 -24.48 -8.06 -6.91
C THR A 120 -25.45 -8.22 -5.74
N SER A 121 -26.61 -7.57 -5.82
CA SER A 121 -27.61 -7.60 -4.75
C SER A 121 -28.45 -8.89 -4.72
N ASN A 122 -28.39 -9.70 -5.78
CA ASN A 122 -29.30 -10.82 -6.01
C ASN A 122 -30.78 -10.44 -5.91
N ALA A 123 -31.12 -9.15 -6.08
CA ALA A 123 -32.46 -8.65 -5.84
C ALA A 123 -33.51 -9.37 -6.70
N GLY A 124 -33.18 -9.73 -7.94
CA GLY A 124 -34.07 -10.48 -8.83
C GLY A 124 -34.30 -11.93 -8.39
N ILE A 125 -33.30 -12.59 -7.82
CA ILE A 125 -33.41 -13.96 -7.30
C ILE A 125 -34.33 -13.94 -6.07
N VAL A 126 -34.00 -13.09 -5.08
CA VAL A 126 -34.80 -12.95 -3.86
C VAL A 126 -36.24 -12.56 -4.20
N ALA A 127 -36.43 -11.62 -5.13
CA ALA A 127 -37.74 -11.20 -5.60
C ALA A 127 -38.59 -12.35 -6.15
N SER A 128 -38.01 -13.15 -7.03
CA SER A 128 -38.67 -14.29 -7.66
C SER A 128 -39.03 -15.37 -6.64
N THR A 129 -38.12 -15.64 -5.70
CA THR A 129 -38.32 -16.61 -4.63
C THR A 129 -39.48 -16.24 -3.71
N LEU A 130 -39.52 -14.99 -3.24
CA LEU A 130 -40.60 -14.50 -2.37
C LEU A 130 -41.96 -14.50 -3.08
N TYR A 131 -41.98 -14.15 -4.37
CA TYR A 131 -43.20 -14.21 -5.18
C TYR A 131 -43.73 -15.64 -5.32
N GLN A 132 -42.84 -16.62 -5.58
CA GLN A 132 -43.23 -18.01 -5.79
C GLN A 132 -43.75 -18.68 -4.51
N TRP A 133 -43.33 -18.21 -3.34
CA TRP A 133 -43.74 -18.73 -2.02
C TRP A 133 -44.80 -17.88 -1.30
N ASP A 134 -45.40 -16.90 -1.97
CA ASP A 134 -46.45 -16.04 -1.40
C ASP A 134 -45.98 -15.25 -0.14
N GLU A 135 -44.68 -14.96 -0.05
CA GLU A 135 -44.07 -14.18 1.04
C GLU A 135 -43.94 -12.69 0.70
N ARG A 136 -44.37 -12.29 -0.50
CA ARG A 136 -44.52 -10.90 -0.93
C ARG A 136 -46.01 -10.58 -1.03
N ALA A 137 -46.61 -10.20 0.11
CA ALA A 137 -47.93 -9.59 0.15
C ALA A 137 -47.91 -8.15 -0.40
#